data_AF-A0A368AWU8-F1
#
_entry.id   AF-A0A368AWU8-F1
#
_cell.length_a   1.000
_cell.length_b   1.000
_cell.length_c   1.000
_cell.angle_alpha   90.00
_cell.angle_beta   90.00
_cell.angle_gamma   90.00
#
_symmetry.space_group_name_H-M   'P 1'
#
loop_
_entity.id
_entity.type
_entity.pdbx_description
1 polymer ?
#
loop_
_entity_poly.entity_id
_entity_poly.type
_entity_poly.pdbx_seq_one_letter_code
_entity_poly.pdbx_strand_id
1 'polypeptide(L)' 'MDPFNASALKLQKTLLNLRLERDRLRREGKDKEADELAAPIARMEAALQRLPDGMKPVTLQ' A
#
# COMPACT_ATOMS: atom_id res chain seq x y z
N MET A 1 5.78 -23.30 3.39
CA MET A 1 5.42 -21.94 2.94
C MET A 1 4.53 -21.34 4.01
N ASP A 2 5.07 -20.42 4.82
CA ASP A 2 4.34 -19.82 5.95
C ASP A 2 3.09 -19.05 5.49
N PRO A 3 1.92 -19.24 6.11
CA PRO A 3 0.68 -18.49 5.81
C PRO A 3 0.84 -16.97 5.91
N PHE A 4 1.78 -16.53 6.76
CA PHE A 4 2.14 -15.13 6.94
C PHE A 4 2.69 -14.50 5.66
N ASN A 5 3.47 -15.26 4.87
CA ASN A 5 4.11 -14.73 3.67
C ASN A 5 3.10 -14.50 2.54
N ALA A 6 2.10 -15.37 2.41
CA ALA A 6 1.00 -15.21 1.45
C ALA A 6 0.10 -14.01 1.78
N SER A 7 -0.18 -13.79 3.07
CA SER A 7 -0.97 -12.65 3.54
C SER A 7 -0.23 -11.32 3.34
N ALA A 8 1.08 -11.30 3.61
CA ALA A 8 1.94 -10.13 3.36
C ALA A 8 2.01 -9.79 1.87
N LEU A 9 2.16 -10.79 1.00
CA LEU A 9 2.19 -10.60 -0.45
C LEU A 9 0.87 -10.03 -0.99
N LYS A 10 -0.26 -10.53 -0.47
CA LYS A 10 -1.59 -10.02 -0.84
C LYS A 10 -1.76 -8.55 -0.42
N LEU A 11 -1.32 -8.20 0.79
CA LEU A 11 -1.31 -6.82 1.29
C LEU A 11 -0.46 -5.88 0.43
N GLN A 12 0.74 -6.31 0.02
CA GLN A 12 1.59 -5.54 -0.89
C GLN A 12 0.91 -5.27 -2.23
N LYS A 13 0.30 -6.29 -2.82
CA LYS A 13 -0.42 -6.15 -4.10
C LYS A 13 -1.61 -5.19 -3.97
N THR A 14 -2.36 -5.29 -2.87
CA THR A 14 -3.44 -4.35 -2.58
C THR A 14 -2.92 -2.92 -2.43
N LEU A 15 -1.82 -2.71 -1.70
CA LEU A 15 -1.21 -1.39 -1.53
C LEU A 15 -0.75 -0.79 -2.86
N LEU A 16 -0.11 -1.61 -3.71
CA LEU A 16 0.32 -1.18 -5.04
C LEU A 16 -0.87 -0.72 -5.90
N ASN A 17 -1.96 -1.49 -5.90
CA ASN A 17 -3.17 -1.12 -6.62
C ASN A 17 -3.79 0.19 -6.11
N LEU A 18 -3.81 0.41 -4.78
CA LEU A 18 -4.33 1.65 -4.20
C LEU A 18 -3.47 2.87 -4.57
N ARG A 19 -2.15 2.73 -4.61
CA ARG A 19 -1.24 3.80 -5.07
C ARG A 19 -1.49 4.14 -6.55
N LEU A 20 -1.63 3.12 -7.39
CA LEU A 20 -1.95 3.32 -8.81
C LEU A 20 -3.29 4.01 -9.01
N GLU A 21 -4.30 3.64 -8.22
CA GLU A 21 -5.63 4.27 -8.29
C GLU A 21 -5.58 5.73 -7.85
N ARG A 22 -4.87 6.05 -6.75
CA ARG A 22 -4.63 7.43 -6.34
C ARG A 22 -3.95 8.24 -7.46
N ASP A 23 -2.92 7.68 -8.09
CA ASP A 23 -2.19 8.36 -9.15
C ASP A 23 -3.02 8.50 -10.44
N ARG A 24 -3.99 7.60 -10.65
CA ARG A 24 -4.99 7.71 -11.70
C ARG A 24 -5.98 8.82 -11.39
N LEU A 25 -6.52 8.89 -10.17
CA LEU A 25 -7.44 9.94 -9.74
C LEU A 25 -6.83 11.34 -9.86
N ARG A 26 -5.55 11.51 -9.49
CA ARG A 26 -4.82 12.77 -9.73
C ARG A 26 -4.71 13.11 -11.21
N ARG A 27 -4.43 12.11 -12.07
CA ARG A 27 -4.40 12.32 -13.53
C ARG A 27 -5.77 12.66 -14.11
N GLU A 28 -6.84 12.18 -13.49
CA GLU A 28 -8.24 12.50 -13.86
C GLU A 28 -8.71 13.85 -13.27
N GLY A 29 -7.86 14.57 -12.51
CA GLY A 29 -8.22 15.84 -11.86
C GLY A 29 -9.11 15.68 -10.62
N LYS A 30 -9.22 14.47 -10.09
CA LYS A 30 -10.00 14.12 -8.89
C LYS A 30 -9.13 14.19 -7.64
N ASP A 31 -8.54 15.36 -7.39
CA ASP A 31 -7.55 15.54 -6.32
C ASP A 31 -8.12 15.25 -4.93
N LYS A 32 -9.41 15.55 -4.69
CA LYS A 32 -10.09 15.23 -3.42
C LYS A 32 -10.19 13.74 -3.17
N GLU A 33 -10.63 12.96 -4.16
CA GLU A 33 -10.73 11.50 -4.04
C GLU A 33 -9.33 10.88 -3.87
N ALA A 34 -8.32 11.42 -4.55
CA ALA A 34 -6.94 10.99 -4.40
C ALA A 34 -6.39 11.28 -2.99
N ASP A 35 -6.68 12.45 -2.41
CA ASP A 35 -6.26 12.80 -1.06
C ASP A 35 -7.01 11.97 0.01
N GLU A 36 -8.29 11.68 -0.22
CA GLU A 36 -9.05 10.73 0.62
C GLU A 36 -8.45 9.33 0.58
N LEU A 37 -7.92 8.88 -0.57
CA LEU A 37 -7.19 7.63 -0.74
C LEU A 37 -5.78 7.67 -0.13
N ALA A 38 -5.15 8.84 -0.03
CA ALA A 38 -3.81 8.97 0.54
C ALA A 38 -3.78 8.63 2.04
N ALA A 39 -4.81 9.02 2.80
CA ALA A 39 -4.89 8.76 4.24
C ALA A 39 -4.95 7.27 4.65
N PRO A 40 -5.75 6.39 4.01
CA PRO A 40 -5.72 4.96 4.27
C PRO A 40 -4.44 4.30 3.74
N ILE A 41 -3.90 4.73 2.59
CA ILE A 41 -2.62 4.23 2.06
C ILE A 41 -1.49 4.47 3.09
N ALA A 42 -1.37 5.70 3.61
CA ALA A 42 -0.35 6.04 4.59
C ALA A 42 -0.48 5.23 5.89
N ARG A 43 -1.70 4.94 6.34
CA ARG A 43 -1.95 4.06 7.50
C ARG A 43 -1.49 2.62 7.26
N MET A 44 -1.76 2.08 6.07
CA MET A 44 -1.32 0.73 5.70
C MET A 44 0.21 0.67 5.54
N GLU A 45 0.83 1.70 4.97
CA GLU A 45 2.29 1.82 4.86
C GLU A 45 2.98 1.90 6.23
N ALA A 46 2.44 2.70 7.15
CA ALA A 46 2.97 2.80 8.51
C ALA A 46 2.84 1.46 9.26
N ALA A 47 1.75 0.72 9.05
CA ALA A 47 1.59 -0.62 9.61
C ALA A 47 2.61 -1.61 9.03
N LEU A 48 2.90 -1.52 7.72
CA LEU A 48 3.93 -2.34 7.06
C LEU A 48 5.35 -1.96 7.51
N GLN A 49 5.65 -0.68 7.72
CA GLN A 49 6.95 -0.24 8.23
C GLN A 49 7.23 -0.70 9.67
N ARG A 50 6.17 -0.88 10.47
CA ARG A 50 6.24 -1.43 11.82
C ARG A 50 6.45 -2.94 11.87
N LEU A 51 6.36 -3.64 10.73
CA LEU A 51 6.73 -5.05 10.67
C LEU A 51 8.24 -5.21 10.85
N PRO A 52 8.68 -6.26 11.57
CA PRO A 52 10.11 -6.54 11.76
C PRO A 52 10.80 -6.73 10.40
N ASP A 53 12.08 -6.36 10.30
CA ASP A 53 12.83 -6.29 9.04
C ASP A 53 12.82 -7.61 8.23
N GLY A 54 12.70 -8.76 8.89
CA GLY A 54 12.54 -10.08 8.24
C GLY A 54 11.18 -10.34 7.58
N MET A 55 10.20 -9.46 7.78
CA MET A 55 8.86 -9.47 7.16
C MET A 55 8.60 -8.22 6.31
N LYS A 56 9.59 -7.32 6.15
CA LYS A 56 9.41 -6.14 5.32
C LYS A 56 9.29 -6.58 3.85
N PRO A 57 8.21 -6.17 3.16
CA PRO A 57 8.11 -6.30 1.72
C PRO A 57 9.35 -5.77 0.99
N VAL A 58 9.94 -6.58 0.11
CA VAL A 58 11.03 -6.13 -0.80
C VAL A 58 10.56 -4.99 -1.72
N THR A 59 9.25 -4.76 -1.83
CA THR A 59 8.63 -3.70 -2.64
C THR A 59 8.68 -2.31 -1.99
N LEU A 60 9.36 -2.13 -0.85
CA LEU A 60 9.58 -0.84 -0.19
C LEU A 60 11.03 -0.33 -0.33
N GLN A 61 11.85 -0.95 -1.20
CA GLN A 61 13.13 -0.37 -1.63
C GLN A 61 12.94 0.77 -2.64
#